data_AF-A0A684G1U0-F1
#
_entry.id   AF-A0A684G1U0-F1
#
_cell.length_a   1.000
_cell.length_b   1.000
_cell.length_c   1.000
_cell.angle_alpha   90.00
_cell.angle_beta   90.00
_cell.angle_gamma   90.00
#
_symmetry.space_group_name_H-M   'P 1'
#
loop_
_entity.id
_entity.type
_entity.pdbx_description
1 polymer ?
#
loop_
_entity_poly.entity_id
_entity_poly.type
_entity_poly.pdbx_seq_one_letter_code
_entity_poly.pdbx_strand_id
1 'polypeptide(L)'
;FHTVNSMLLQDLPGYIKNRKAKSMLTLEEFSDIFRNWLLRIYHQKQHSTTKEKPIAMWNNYDFLPNMPNSLEDLDLLLIKVKKERVVHSDGIHLFGMKYVHPTLSAFVSEPVVIRYDPRDISDVRVFYKNVFLCTAVSTSFEQYAIGIREIEKERSKLKRELKRELIVSTNKVIEKLVGRQKENSSTVKNNVSSLRRYENE
;
A
#
# COMPACT_ATOMS: atom_id res chain seq x y z
N PHE A 1 -24.66 -2.47 -14.59
CA PHE A 1 -24.70 -1.44 -13.51
C PHE A 1 -26.07 -0.81 -13.26
N HIS A 2 -27.07 -0.94 -14.15
CA HIS A 2 -28.38 -0.28 -13.97
C HIS A 2 -29.07 -0.63 -12.65
N THR A 3 -29.11 -1.91 -12.29
CA THR A 3 -29.70 -2.44 -11.05
C THR A 3 -29.12 -1.81 -9.78
N VAL A 4 -27.79 -1.67 -9.72
CA VAL A 4 -27.12 -1.05 -8.56
C VAL A 4 -27.49 0.43 -8.45
N ASN A 5 -27.56 1.13 -9.58
CA ASN A 5 -27.95 2.55 -9.61
C ASN A 5 -29.41 2.75 -9.15
N SER A 6 -30.32 1.88 -9.60
CA SER A 6 -31.77 2.02 -9.40
C SER A 6 -32.31 1.35 -8.14
N MET A 7 -31.52 0.52 -7.44
CA MET A 7 -32.00 -0.19 -6.25
C MET A 7 -31.14 0.04 -5.01
N LEU A 8 -30.02 0.74 -5.15
CA LEU A 8 -29.14 1.07 -4.03
C LEU A 8 -28.70 2.53 -4.11
N LEU A 9 -27.98 2.92 -5.17
CA LEU A 9 -27.32 4.23 -5.17
C LEU A 9 -28.29 5.41 -5.10
N GLN A 10 -29.50 5.27 -5.64
CA GLN A 10 -30.52 6.33 -5.59
C GLN A 10 -30.92 6.75 -4.16
N ASP A 11 -30.82 5.81 -3.22
CA ASP A 11 -31.22 5.98 -1.82
C ASP A 11 -30.04 6.42 -0.94
N LEU A 12 -28.81 6.41 -1.48
CA LEU A 12 -27.60 6.80 -0.75
C LEU A 12 -27.33 8.30 -0.81
N PRO A 13 -26.73 8.86 0.27
CA PRO A 13 -26.33 10.25 0.29
C PRO A 13 -25.21 10.53 -0.72
N GLY A 14 -25.22 11.72 -1.34
CA GLY A 14 -24.23 12.11 -2.35
C GLY A 14 -24.52 11.58 -3.76
N TYR A 15 -25.65 10.90 -3.99
CA TYR A 15 -26.04 10.47 -5.34
C TYR A 15 -26.38 11.67 -6.24
N ILE A 16 -25.73 11.76 -7.41
CA ILE A 16 -25.78 12.93 -8.29
C ILE A 16 -27.22 13.33 -8.70
N LYS A 17 -28.12 12.36 -8.83
CA LYS A 17 -29.53 12.61 -9.20
C LYS A 17 -30.44 12.92 -8.00
N ASN A 18 -29.96 12.72 -6.77
CA ASN A 18 -30.69 13.01 -5.54
C ASN A 18 -29.93 14.08 -4.71
N ARG A 19 -30.20 15.35 -5.00
CA ARG A 19 -29.48 16.52 -4.44
C ARG A 19 -29.70 16.75 -2.93
N LYS A 20 -30.34 15.83 -2.21
CA LYS A 20 -30.79 16.03 -0.81
C LYS A 20 -29.73 15.74 0.26
N ALA A 21 -28.54 15.26 -0.07
CA ALA A 21 -27.55 14.90 0.95
C ALA A 21 -26.17 15.54 0.71
N LYS A 22 -25.66 16.21 1.75
CA LYS A 22 -24.39 16.95 1.78
C LYS A 22 -23.21 16.12 2.31
N SER A 23 -23.50 14.97 2.96
CA SER A 23 -22.47 14.08 3.51
C SER A 23 -22.05 13.06 2.45
N MET A 24 -20.75 12.99 2.17
CA MET A 24 -20.17 11.97 1.29
C MET A 24 -19.78 10.77 2.15
N LEU A 25 -20.24 9.57 1.78
CA LEU A 25 -19.81 8.33 2.42
C LEU A 25 -18.31 8.12 2.19
N THR A 26 -17.62 7.61 3.21
CA THR A 26 -16.31 7.02 3.04
C THR A 26 -16.43 5.74 2.20
N LEU A 27 -15.33 5.30 1.59
CA LEU A 27 -15.31 4.07 0.81
C LEU A 27 -15.67 2.84 1.66
N GLU A 28 -15.28 2.84 2.94
CA GLU A 28 -15.53 1.76 3.89
C GLU A 28 -17.02 1.66 4.24
N GLU A 29 -17.65 2.78 4.60
CA GLU A 29 -19.10 2.85 4.83
C GLU A 29 -19.89 2.42 3.59
N PHE A 30 -19.50 2.90 2.41
CA PHE A 30 -20.13 2.48 1.16
C PHE A 30 -19.99 0.98 0.91
N SER A 31 -18.80 0.43 1.14
CA SER A 31 -18.52 -1.00 0.97
C SER A 31 -19.40 -1.87 1.88
N ASP A 32 -19.58 -1.48 3.14
CA ASP A 32 -20.45 -2.20 4.07
C ASP A 32 -21.93 -2.13 3.67
N ILE A 33 -22.40 -0.93 3.31
CA ILE A 33 -23.77 -0.73 2.81
C ILE A 33 -24.02 -1.56 1.55
N PHE A 34 -23.09 -1.52 0.59
CA PHE A 34 -23.17 -2.29 -0.65
C PHE A 34 -23.19 -3.80 -0.38
N ARG A 35 -22.27 -4.30 0.47
CA ARG A 35 -22.21 -5.72 0.83
C ARG A 35 -23.50 -6.19 1.49
N ASN A 36 -24.03 -5.41 2.43
CA ASN A 36 -25.28 -5.74 3.10
C ASN A 36 -26.46 -5.76 2.12
N TRP A 37 -26.59 -4.74 1.28
CA TRP A 37 -27.61 -4.69 0.25
C TRP A 37 -27.53 -5.89 -0.70
N LEU A 38 -26.33 -6.22 -1.19
CA LEU A 38 -26.13 -7.31 -2.14
C LEU A 38 -26.57 -8.65 -1.54
N LEU A 39 -26.07 -8.97 -0.34
CA LEU A 39 -26.28 -10.28 0.30
C LEU A 39 -27.68 -10.44 0.92
N ARG A 40 -28.20 -9.39 1.56
CA ARG A 40 -29.46 -9.47 2.33
C ARG A 40 -30.68 -9.02 1.54
N ILE A 41 -30.50 -8.17 0.52
CA ILE A 41 -31.63 -7.59 -0.22
C ILE A 41 -31.65 -8.12 -1.64
N TYR A 42 -30.61 -7.84 -2.44
CA TYR A 42 -30.62 -8.16 -3.87
C TYR A 42 -30.72 -9.67 -4.13
N HIS A 43 -29.82 -10.47 -3.54
CA HIS A 43 -29.81 -11.93 -3.74
C HIS A 43 -31.05 -12.65 -3.18
N GLN A 44 -31.75 -12.02 -2.23
CA GLN A 44 -32.94 -12.58 -1.57
C GLN A 44 -34.27 -12.11 -2.20
N LYS A 45 -34.24 -11.06 -3.04
CA LYS A 45 -35.42 -10.53 -3.70
C LYS A 45 -35.83 -11.43 -4.87
N GLN A 46 -37.12 -11.73 -4.97
CA GLN A 46 -37.66 -12.44 -6.12
C GLN A 46 -37.50 -11.58 -7.38
N HIS A 47 -36.84 -12.13 -8.40
CA HIS A 47 -36.62 -11.42 -9.65
C HIS A 47 -37.89 -11.44 -10.51
N SER A 48 -38.23 -10.31 -11.13
CA SER A 48 -39.51 -10.14 -11.83
C SER A 48 -39.65 -11.03 -13.06
N THR A 49 -38.53 -11.34 -13.75
CA THR A 49 -38.51 -12.17 -14.95
C THR A 49 -38.46 -13.66 -14.64
N THR A 50 -37.53 -14.10 -13.80
CA THR A 50 -37.32 -15.53 -13.50
C THR A 50 -38.26 -16.04 -12.42
N LYS A 51 -38.96 -15.15 -11.72
CA LYS A 51 -39.84 -15.45 -10.58
C LYS A 51 -39.16 -16.19 -9.44
N GLU A 52 -37.83 -16.23 -9.42
CA GLU A 52 -37.03 -16.87 -8.39
C GLU A 52 -36.04 -15.90 -7.78
N LYS A 53 -35.55 -16.24 -6.59
CA LYS A 53 -34.48 -15.48 -5.94
C LYS A 53 -33.15 -15.78 -6.63
N PRO A 54 -32.30 -14.80 -6.94
CA PRO A 54 -31.00 -15.04 -7.55
C PRO A 54 -30.15 -16.07 -6.81
N ILE A 55 -30.20 -16.09 -5.47
CA ILE A 55 -29.46 -17.07 -4.67
C ILE A 55 -30.00 -18.50 -4.82
N ALA A 56 -31.33 -18.66 -4.96
CA ALA A 56 -31.95 -19.97 -5.13
C ALA A 56 -31.60 -20.55 -6.50
N MET A 57 -31.68 -19.72 -7.54
CA MET A 57 -31.24 -20.07 -8.89
C MET A 57 -29.76 -20.46 -8.93
N TRP A 58 -28.89 -19.70 -8.25
CA TRP A 58 -27.45 -20.00 -8.21
C TRP A 58 -27.13 -21.31 -7.48
N ASN A 59 -27.86 -21.61 -6.41
CA ASN A 59 -27.66 -22.83 -5.61
C ASN A 59 -28.39 -24.04 -6.18
N ASN A 60 -29.12 -23.90 -7.29
CA ASN A 60 -29.80 -25.03 -7.91
C ASN A 60 -28.79 -26.01 -8.50
N TYR A 61 -29.10 -27.31 -8.43
CA TYR A 61 -28.19 -28.42 -8.74
C TYR A 61 -27.75 -28.49 -10.21
N ASP A 62 -28.45 -27.78 -11.09
CA ASP A 62 -28.17 -27.77 -12.54
C ASP A 62 -26.94 -26.91 -12.92
N PHE A 63 -26.33 -26.20 -11.96
CA PHE A 63 -25.12 -25.43 -12.19
C PHE A 63 -23.86 -26.21 -11.77
N LEU A 64 -23.07 -26.63 -12.75
CA LEU A 64 -21.74 -27.19 -12.54
C LEU A 64 -20.69 -26.09 -12.73
N PRO A 65 -20.05 -25.58 -11.66
CA PRO A 65 -18.99 -24.59 -11.80
C PRO A 65 -17.79 -25.20 -12.52
N ASN A 66 -17.22 -24.45 -13.46
CA ASN A 66 -15.93 -24.79 -14.05
C ASN A 66 -14.84 -24.59 -12.98
N MET A 67 -14.47 -25.69 -12.32
CA MET A 67 -13.40 -25.68 -11.34
C MET A 67 -12.04 -25.67 -12.06
N PRO A 68 -11.05 -24.92 -11.55
CA PRO A 68 -9.69 -25.02 -12.05
C PRO A 68 -9.15 -26.44 -11.79
N ASN A 69 -8.16 -26.85 -12.58
CA ASN A 69 -7.54 -28.17 -12.42
C ASN A 69 -6.66 -28.22 -11.16
N SER A 70 -6.17 -27.06 -10.71
CA SER A 70 -5.27 -26.93 -9.57
C SER A 70 -5.45 -25.58 -8.86
N LEU A 71 -4.93 -25.44 -7.64
CA LEU A 71 -4.95 -24.15 -6.93
C LEU A 71 -3.99 -23.14 -7.57
N GLU A 72 -2.90 -23.63 -8.17
CA GLU A 72 -1.87 -22.87 -8.85
C GLU A 72 -2.43 -22.10 -10.07
N ASP A 73 -3.47 -22.62 -10.71
CA ASP A 73 -4.17 -21.92 -11.79
C ASP A 73 -4.78 -20.58 -11.32
N LEU A 74 -5.16 -20.48 -10.04
CA LEU A 74 -5.70 -19.25 -9.46
C LEU A 74 -4.63 -18.18 -9.27
N ASP A 75 -3.35 -18.56 -9.15
CA ASP A 75 -2.25 -17.60 -8.98
C ASP A 75 -2.06 -16.71 -10.22
N LEU A 76 -2.58 -17.14 -11.38
CA LEU A 76 -2.59 -16.33 -12.60
C LEU A 76 -3.55 -15.12 -12.51
N LEU A 77 -4.56 -15.20 -11.64
CA LEU A 77 -5.54 -14.13 -11.40
C LEU A 77 -5.00 -13.04 -10.45
N LEU A 78 -3.90 -13.31 -9.75
CA LEU A 78 -3.25 -12.34 -8.88
C LEU A 78 -2.66 -11.17 -9.67
N ILE A 79 -2.52 -10.03 -8.99
CA ILE A 79 -1.99 -8.82 -9.63
C ILE A 79 -0.53 -9.04 -9.99
N LYS A 80 -0.21 -8.91 -11.28
CA LYS A 80 1.17 -8.97 -11.80
C LYS A 80 1.88 -7.64 -11.56
N VAL A 81 3.05 -7.70 -10.91
CA VAL A 81 3.95 -6.55 -10.78
C VAL A 81 4.48 -6.17 -12.17
N LYS A 82 4.37 -4.89 -12.53
CA LYS A 82 4.70 -4.39 -13.89
C LYS A 82 6.17 -4.61 -14.29
N LYS A 83 7.10 -4.47 -13.34
CA LYS A 83 8.54 -4.66 -13.56
C LYS A 83 8.98 -5.96 -12.90
N GLU A 84 9.77 -6.74 -13.63
CA GLU A 84 10.48 -7.89 -13.08
C GLU A 84 11.40 -7.46 -11.93
N ARG A 85 11.63 -8.40 -11.01
CA ARG A 85 12.52 -8.21 -9.87
C ARG A 85 13.67 -9.17 -9.97
N VAL A 86 14.84 -8.74 -9.53
CA VAL A 86 16.02 -9.59 -9.46
C VAL A 86 16.00 -10.31 -8.12
N VAL A 87 16.33 -11.59 -8.13
CA VAL A 87 16.57 -12.36 -6.91
C VAL A 87 17.95 -12.00 -6.36
N HIS A 88 18.00 -11.53 -5.12
CA HIS A 88 19.24 -11.26 -4.40
C HIS A 88 19.63 -12.46 -3.53
N SER A 89 20.87 -12.46 -3.02
CA SER A 89 21.36 -13.49 -2.10
C SER A 89 20.52 -13.63 -0.84
N ASP A 90 19.86 -12.55 -0.41
CA ASP A 90 19.01 -12.51 0.77
C ASP A 90 17.51 -12.55 0.47
N GLY A 91 17.12 -12.70 -0.81
CA GLY A 91 15.73 -12.80 -1.25
C GLY A 91 15.32 -11.77 -2.29
N ILE A 92 14.04 -11.43 -2.34
CA ILE A 92 13.47 -10.48 -3.29
C ILE A 92 13.02 -9.21 -2.56
N HIS A 93 13.39 -8.04 -3.09
CA HIS A 93 12.96 -6.76 -2.55
C HIS A 93 11.72 -6.21 -3.26
N LEU A 94 10.62 -6.07 -2.52
CA LEU A 94 9.34 -5.56 -3.04
C LEU A 94 8.59 -4.81 -1.93
N PHE A 95 7.90 -3.72 -2.29
CA PHE A 95 7.13 -2.87 -1.36
C PHE A 95 7.92 -2.34 -0.15
N GLY A 96 9.25 -2.29 -0.22
CA GLY A 96 10.13 -1.91 0.88
C GLY A 96 10.30 -3.01 1.93
N MET A 97 10.01 -4.26 1.56
CA MET A 97 10.18 -5.46 2.38
C MET A 97 10.99 -6.50 1.61
N LYS A 98 11.41 -7.53 2.34
CA LYS A 98 12.19 -8.64 1.81
C LYS A 98 11.39 -9.92 1.87
N TYR A 99 11.32 -10.62 0.74
CA TYR A 99 10.62 -11.89 0.58
C TYR A 99 11.62 -13.01 0.38
N VAL A 100 11.48 -14.08 1.15
CA VAL A 100 12.45 -15.18 1.18
C VAL A 100 11.77 -16.52 0.94
N HIS A 101 12.49 -17.40 0.26
CA HIS A 101 12.16 -18.81 0.12
C HIS A 101 13.44 -19.58 -0.21
N PRO A 102 13.67 -20.79 0.36
CA PRO A 102 14.91 -21.55 0.12
C PRO A 102 15.24 -21.78 -1.37
N THR A 103 14.21 -22.02 -2.20
CA THR A 103 14.35 -22.22 -3.65
C THR A 103 14.99 -21.04 -4.37
N LEU A 104 14.85 -19.81 -3.86
CA LEU A 104 15.40 -18.61 -4.51
C LEU A 104 16.92 -18.60 -4.55
N SER A 105 17.59 -19.33 -3.65
CA SER A 105 19.06 -19.43 -3.61
C SER A 105 19.67 -19.92 -4.93
N ALA A 106 18.97 -20.79 -5.66
CA ALA A 106 19.42 -21.30 -6.96
C ALA A 106 19.20 -20.32 -8.13
N PHE A 107 18.51 -19.21 -7.90
CA PHE A 107 18.11 -18.24 -8.92
C PHE A 107 18.69 -16.84 -8.64
N VAL A 108 19.74 -16.72 -7.82
CA VAL A 108 20.37 -15.43 -7.51
C VAL A 108 20.85 -14.75 -8.79
N SER A 109 20.58 -13.45 -8.90
CA SER A 109 20.79 -12.59 -10.07
C SER A 109 19.84 -12.82 -11.26
N GLU A 110 18.93 -13.79 -11.18
CA GLU A 110 17.94 -14.00 -12.24
C GLU A 110 16.74 -13.04 -12.08
N PRO A 111 16.17 -12.56 -13.20
CA PRO A 111 14.93 -11.81 -13.19
C PRO A 111 13.72 -12.75 -13.02
N VAL A 112 12.80 -12.35 -12.14
CA VAL A 112 11.56 -13.07 -11.85
C VAL A 112 10.34 -12.15 -11.94
N VAL A 113 9.22 -12.73 -12.33
CA VAL A 113 7.90 -12.09 -12.33
C VAL A 113 7.23 -12.38 -11.01
N ILE A 114 6.62 -11.36 -10.40
CA ILE A 114 5.92 -11.50 -9.12
C ILE A 114 4.43 -11.23 -9.33
N ARG A 115 3.60 -12.06 -8.70
CA ARG A 115 2.17 -11.82 -8.54
C ARG A 115 1.79 -11.82 -7.05
N TYR A 116 0.81 -11.01 -6.68
CA TYR A 116 0.40 -10.82 -5.28
C TYR A 116 -1.07 -10.42 -5.15
N ASP A 117 -1.66 -10.61 -3.95
CA ASP A 117 -2.96 -10.04 -3.58
C ASP A 117 -2.73 -8.66 -2.93
N PRO A 118 -3.33 -7.56 -3.42
CA PRO A 118 -3.16 -6.25 -2.79
C PRO A 118 -3.74 -6.16 -1.37
N ARG A 119 -4.64 -7.08 -0.99
CA ARG A 119 -5.26 -7.14 0.33
C ARG A 119 -4.39 -7.86 1.35
N ASP A 120 -3.48 -8.72 0.88
CA ASP A 120 -2.54 -9.46 1.71
C ASP A 120 -1.21 -9.58 0.98
N ILE A 121 -0.22 -8.81 1.44
CA ILE A 121 1.14 -8.84 0.88
C ILE A 121 2.10 -9.63 1.77
N SER A 122 1.60 -10.49 2.67
CA SER A 122 2.43 -11.32 3.52
C SER A 122 3.28 -12.31 2.72
N ASP A 123 2.72 -12.82 1.63
CA ASP A 123 3.39 -13.70 0.69
C ASP A 123 3.16 -13.26 -0.76
N VAL A 124 4.07 -13.71 -1.64
CA VAL A 124 4.01 -13.43 -3.08
C VAL A 124 4.32 -14.68 -3.89
N ARG A 125 3.65 -14.80 -5.04
CA ARG A 125 3.91 -15.87 -6.02
C ARG A 125 5.01 -15.43 -6.96
N VAL A 126 6.10 -16.19 -7.00
CA VAL A 126 7.26 -15.93 -7.84
C VAL A 126 7.22 -16.85 -9.06
N PHE A 127 7.45 -16.28 -10.24
CA PHE A 127 7.48 -16.98 -11.51
C PHE A 127 8.81 -16.75 -12.21
N TYR A 128 9.42 -17.81 -12.70
CA TYR A 128 10.61 -17.76 -13.54
C TYR A 128 10.26 -18.27 -14.93
N LYS A 129 10.56 -17.50 -15.98
CA LYS A 129 10.21 -17.84 -17.38
C LYS A 129 8.74 -18.24 -17.55
N ASN A 130 7.84 -17.54 -16.86
CA ASN A 130 6.40 -17.77 -16.85
C ASN A 130 5.93 -19.12 -16.23
N VAL A 131 6.82 -19.82 -15.53
CA VAL A 131 6.52 -21.02 -14.74
C VAL A 131 6.54 -20.65 -13.26
N PHE A 132 5.58 -21.16 -12.49
CA PHE A 132 5.56 -20.96 -11.04
C PHE A 132 6.82 -21.55 -10.41
N LEU A 133 7.49 -20.76 -9.58
CA LEU A 133 8.74 -21.14 -8.92
C LEU A 133 8.51 -21.47 -7.44
N CYS A 134 7.96 -20.51 -6.69
CA CYS A 134 7.69 -20.67 -5.26
C CYS A 134 6.79 -19.55 -4.72
N THR A 135 6.28 -19.78 -3.52
CA THR A 135 5.65 -18.75 -2.67
C THR A 135 6.70 -18.18 -1.73
N ALA A 136 7.08 -16.91 -1.92
CA ALA A 136 8.04 -16.24 -1.06
C ALA A 136 7.30 -15.46 0.02
N VAL A 137 7.73 -15.62 1.28
CA VAL A 137 7.09 -14.99 2.44
C VAL A 137 7.93 -13.80 2.88
N SER A 138 7.28 -12.70 3.25
CA SER A 138 7.96 -11.52 3.77
C SER A 138 8.47 -11.76 5.19
N THR A 139 9.72 -11.36 5.45
CA THR A 139 10.36 -11.50 6.78
C THR A 139 9.82 -10.51 7.82
N SER A 140 8.93 -9.60 7.43
CA SER A 140 8.46 -8.50 8.28
C SER A 140 7.07 -8.73 8.87
N PHE A 141 6.37 -9.81 8.52
CA PHE A 141 5.05 -10.12 9.07
C PHE A 141 5.15 -11.18 10.15
N GLU A 142 4.68 -10.83 11.35
CA GLU A 142 4.75 -11.76 12.49
C GLU A 142 3.50 -12.63 12.65
N GLN A 143 2.35 -12.33 12.01
CA GLN A 143 1.16 -13.21 11.97
C GLN A 143 -0.07 -12.61 11.22
N TYR A 144 -0.03 -11.34 10.80
CA TYR A 144 -1.20 -10.63 10.25
C TYR A 144 -1.06 -10.31 8.77
N ALA A 145 -2.13 -10.56 8.01
CA ALA A 145 -2.30 -10.09 6.64
C ALA A 145 -2.53 -8.57 6.65
N ILE A 146 -1.63 -7.80 6.04
CA ILE A 146 -1.76 -6.35 5.89
C ILE A 146 -1.84 -6.01 4.40
N GLY A 147 -2.79 -5.16 4.03
CA GLY A 147 -2.95 -4.70 2.66
C GLY A 147 -1.97 -3.59 2.28
N ILE A 148 -1.62 -3.52 1.00
CA ILE A 148 -0.66 -2.51 0.49
C ILE A 148 -1.11 -1.07 0.78
N ARG A 149 -2.43 -0.81 0.69
CA ARG A 149 -3.02 0.53 0.88
C ARG A 149 -2.89 1.02 2.32
N GLU A 150 -2.95 0.12 3.28
CA GLU A 150 -2.80 0.44 4.70
C GLU A 150 -1.37 0.86 5.01
N ILE A 151 -0.40 0.11 4.48
CA ILE A 151 1.03 0.46 4.59
C ILE A 151 1.32 1.81 3.93
N GLU A 152 0.78 2.07 2.75
CA GLU A 152 0.95 3.37 2.06
C GLU A 152 0.33 4.53 2.86
N LYS A 153 -0.85 4.31 3.47
CA LYS A 153 -1.54 5.28 4.31
C LYS A 153 -0.70 5.63 5.54
N GLU A 154 -0.24 4.62 6.28
CA GLU A 154 0.57 4.84 7.49
C GLU A 154 1.95 5.43 7.16
N ARG A 155 2.60 5.00 6.07
CA ARG A 155 3.85 5.64 5.58
C ARG A 155 3.64 7.12 5.27
N SER A 156 2.56 7.47 4.60
CA SER A 156 2.24 8.86 4.26
C SER A 156 1.97 9.71 5.50
N LYS A 157 1.29 9.13 6.50
CA LYS A 157 1.03 9.77 7.80
C LYS A 157 2.33 10.06 8.55
N LEU A 158 3.20 9.04 8.72
CA LEU A 158 4.50 9.17 9.36
C LEU A 158 5.38 10.21 8.66
N LYS A 159 5.46 10.15 7.32
CA LYS A 159 6.24 11.14 6.54
C LYS A 159 5.76 12.58 6.77
N ARG A 160 4.45 12.79 6.91
CA ARG A 160 3.87 14.11 7.19
C ARG A 160 4.20 14.58 8.61
N GLU A 161 4.19 13.68 9.59
CA GLU A 161 4.56 13.97 10.98
C GLU A 161 6.03 14.34 11.09
N LEU A 162 6.93 13.52 10.54
CA LEU A 162 8.37 13.83 10.51
C LEU A 162 8.66 15.16 9.80
N LYS A 163 7.95 15.47 8.69
CA LYS A 163 8.14 16.74 7.99
C LYS A 163 7.76 17.93 8.88
N ARG A 164 6.70 17.83 9.69
CA ARG A 164 6.32 18.91 10.62
C ARG A 164 7.35 19.08 11.73
N GLU A 165 7.82 17.97 12.30
CA GLU A 165 8.85 17.99 13.33
C GLU A 165 10.16 18.58 12.79
N LEU A 166 10.55 18.22 11.56
CA LEU A 166 11.72 18.77 10.90
C LEU A 166 11.61 20.28 10.66
N ILE A 167 10.44 20.79 10.25
CA ILE A 167 10.21 22.24 10.08
C ILE A 167 10.36 22.97 11.42
N VAL A 168 9.81 22.43 12.51
CA VAL A 168 9.98 22.97 13.87
C VAL A 168 11.45 22.90 14.30
N SER A 169 12.16 21.82 13.96
CA SER A 169 13.57 21.61 14.28
C SER A 169 14.55 22.42 13.40
N THR A 170 14.10 22.92 12.25
CA THR A 170 14.96 23.68 11.32
C THR A 170 15.40 24.99 11.99
N ASN A 171 14.56 25.59 12.82
CA ASN A 171 14.94 26.71 13.67
C ASN A 171 16.08 26.34 14.63
N LYS A 172 16.05 25.14 15.21
CA LYS A 172 17.12 24.60 16.07
C LYS A 172 18.41 24.34 15.31
N VAL A 173 18.32 23.95 14.03
CA VAL A 173 19.47 23.80 13.13
C VAL A 173 20.06 25.17 12.78
N ILE A 174 19.22 26.16 12.46
CA ILE A 174 19.63 27.55 12.21
C ILE A 174 20.31 28.12 13.46
N GLU A 175 19.74 27.95 14.65
CA GLU A 175 20.35 28.35 15.92
C GLU A 175 21.73 27.72 16.11
N LYS A 176 21.88 26.42 15.82
CA LYS A 176 23.16 25.72 15.92
C LYS A 176 24.18 26.23 14.90
N LEU A 177 23.76 26.55 13.67
CA LEU A 177 24.63 27.13 12.64
C LEU A 177 25.07 28.56 13.00
N VAL A 178 24.14 29.39 13.49
CA VAL A 178 24.43 30.75 13.96
C VAL A 178 25.36 30.73 15.17
N GLY A 179 25.16 29.80 16.11
CA GLY A 179 26.07 29.58 17.24
C GLY A 179 27.49 29.27 16.77
N ARG A 180 27.64 28.35 15.81
CA ARG A 180 28.94 27.98 15.22
C ARG A 180 29.63 29.14 14.50
N GLN A 181 28.89 30.01 13.82
CA GLN A 181 29.46 31.20 13.19
C GLN A 181 29.90 32.28 14.20
N LYS A 182 29.20 32.41 15.33
CA LYS A 182 29.59 33.32 16.42
C LYS A 182 30.88 32.86 17.11
N GLU A 183 31.05 31.56 17.34
CA GLU A 183 32.29 30.97 17.89
C GLU A 183 33.50 31.12 16.93
N ASN A 184 33.27 30.98 15.62
CA ASN A 184 34.32 31.17 14.61
C ASN A 184 34.70 32.65 14.40
N SER A 185 33.82 33.60 14.69
CA SER A 185 34.10 35.04 14.55
C SER A 185 34.71 35.66 15.82
N SER A 186 34.51 35.07 17.00
CA SER A 186 35.20 35.46 18.23
C SER A 186 36.65 34.96 18.29
N THR A 187 36.95 33.80 17.68
CA THR A 187 38.32 33.26 17.59
C THR A 187 39.22 34.05 16.63
N VAL A 188 38.67 34.69 15.60
CA VAL A 188 39.43 35.50 14.63
C VAL A 188 39.77 36.91 15.15
N LYS A 189 39.01 37.45 16.12
CA LYS A 189 39.19 38.84 16.61
C LYS A 189 40.31 39.07 17.63
N ASN A 190 40.98 38.01 18.12
CA ASN A 190 41.98 38.12 19.20
C ASN A 190 43.45 38.20 18.76
N ASN A 191 43.75 38.31 17.45
CA ASN A 191 45.13 38.49 16.96
C ASN A 191 45.35 39.92 16.41
N VAL A 192 45.33 40.93 17.29
CA VAL A 192 45.96 42.22 16.98
C VAL A 192 47.22 42.32 17.83
N SER A 193 48.36 41.93 17.26
CA SER A 193 49.67 42.07 17.88
C SER A 193 50.02 43.55 18.04
N SER A 194 50.28 44.00 19.27
CA SER A 194 50.84 45.32 19.51
C SER A 194 52.28 45.39 19.00
N LEU A 195 52.48 46.08 17.87
CA LEU A 195 53.81 46.42 17.37
C LEU A 195 54.48 47.38 18.37
N ARG A 196 55.51 46.90 19.09
CA ARG A 196 56.39 47.75 19.90
C ARG A 196 57.24 48.61 18.97
N ARG A 197 57.07 49.94 19.05
CA ARG A 197 58.01 50.91 18.48
C ARG A 197 59.22 51.01 19.42
N TYR A 198 60.41 50.80 18.89
CA TYR A 198 61.65 51.17 19.56
C TYR A 198 61.99 52.61 19.15
N GLU A 199 62.26 53.46 20.15
CA GLU A 199 62.91 54.76 19.93
C GLU A 199 64.43 54.50 19.83
N ASN A 200 65.05 55.02 18.78
CA ASN A 200 66.50 55.03 18.62
C ASN A 200 67.05 56.33 19.20
N GLU A 201 68.03 56.23 20.09
CA GLU A 201 68.93 57.32 20.50
C GLU A 201 69.88 57.72 19.36
#